data_AF-X6F4J7-F1
#
_entry.id   AF-X6F4J7-F1
#
_cell.length_a   1.000
_cell.length_b   1.000
_cell.length_c   1.000
_cell.angle_alpha   90.00
_cell.angle_beta   90.00
_cell.angle_gamma   90.00
#
_symmetry.space_group_name_H-M   'P 1'
#
loop_
_entity.id
_entity.type
_entity.pdbx_description
1 polymer ?
#
loop_
_entity_poly.entity_id
_entity_poly.type
_entity_poly.pdbx_seq_one_letter_code
_entity_poly.pdbx_strand_id
1 'polypeptide(L)' 'MQIDYSTLETAVAEWMKGHLEIVKENCGEGEAYAEAVRLLDVDPWQALQWYVEDVRRGQRAA' A
#
# COMPACT_ATOMS: atom_id res chain seq x y z
N MET A 1 6.25 9.99 18.49
CA MET A 1 6.74 8.75 17.85
C MET A 1 7.58 9.18 16.66
N GLN A 2 8.88 8.87 16.65
CA GLN A 2 9.76 9.13 15.51
C GLN A 2 9.44 8.07 14.46
N ILE A 3 9.09 8.46 13.24
CA ILE A 3 8.88 7.50 12.16
C ILE A 3 10.27 6.95 11.80
N ASP A 4 10.44 5.64 11.95
CA ASP A 4 11.66 4.97 11.49
C ASP A 4 11.55 4.77 9.98
N TYR A 5 12.23 5.65 9.24
CA TYR A 5 12.25 5.60 7.78
C TYR A 5 13.15 4.49 7.24
N SER A 6 13.97 3.85 8.08
CA SER A 6 14.89 2.79 7.63
C SER A 6 14.18 1.52 7.17
N THR A 7 12.93 1.33 7.58
CA THR A 7 12.07 0.19 7.21
C THR A 7 10.90 0.58 6.32
N LEU A 8 10.83 1.84 5.89
CA LEU A 8 9.67 2.39 5.16
C LEU A 8 9.40 1.63 3.87
N GLU A 9 10.45 1.30 3.10
CA GLU A 9 10.31 0.56 1.85
C GLU A 9 9.69 -0.82 2.08
N THR A 10 10.21 -1.58 3.04
CA THR A 10 9.68 -2.90 3.41
C THR A 10 8.23 -2.79 3.88
N ALA A 11 7.91 -1.80 4.72
CA ALA A 11 6.57 -1.63 5.26
C ALA A 11 5.55 -1.27 4.18
N VAL A 12 5.90 -0.42 3.22
CA VAL A 12 5.05 -0.09 2.07
C VAL A 12 4.89 -1.30 1.15
N ALA A 13 5.94 -2.08 0.91
CA ALA A 13 5.86 -3.29 0.09
C ALA A 13 4.94 -4.36 0.70
N GLU A 14 5.03 -4.59 2.02
CA GLU A 14 4.13 -5.51 2.73
C GLU A 14 2.68 -5.03 2.68
N TRP A 15 2.45 -3.74 2.93
CA TRP A 15 1.12 -3.13 2.82
C TRP A 15 0.54 -3.28 1.41
N MET A 16 1.34 -2.98 0.39
CA MET A 16 0.94 -3.07 -1.01
C MET A 16 0.57 -4.49 -1.40
N LYS A 17 1.28 -5.51 -0.91
CA LYS A 17 0.92 -6.92 -1.12
C LYS A 17 -0.49 -7.21 -0.56
N GLY A 18 -0.78 -6.77 0.65
CA GLY A 18 -2.12 -6.93 1.25
C GLY A 18 -3.20 -6.21 0.45
N HIS A 19 -2.92 -4.98 0.01
CA HIS A 19 -3.84 -4.22 -0.84
C HIS A 19 -4.14 -4.94 -2.17
N LEU A 20 -3.11 -5.45 -2.85
CA LEU A 20 -3.27 -6.15 -4.14
C LEU A 20 -4.02 -7.47 -4.00
N GLU A 21 -3.86 -8.21 -2.89
CA GLU A 21 -4.68 -9.40 -2.61
C GLU A 21 -6.16 -9.02 -2.45
N ILE A 22 -6.46 -7.93 -1.73
CA ILE A 22 -7.85 -7.43 -1.59
C ILE A 22 -8.42 -7.03 -2.95
N VAL A 23 -7.65 -6.35 -3.80
CA VAL A 23 -8.09 -5.99 -5.16
C VAL A 23 -8.31 -7.26 -5.98
N LYS A 24 -7.42 -8.26 -5.88
CA LYS A 24 -7.56 -9.54 -6.57
C LYS A 24 -8.84 -10.28 -6.16
N GLU A 25 -9.13 -10.33 -4.87
CA GLU A 25 -10.33 -11.00 -4.34
C GLU A 25 -11.64 -10.30 -4.79
N ASN A 26 -11.65 -8.97 -4.83
CA ASN A 26 -12.87 -8.20 -5.11
C ASN A 26 -13.08 -7.90 -6.60
N CYS A 27 -12.00 -7.76 -7.37
CA CYS A 27 -12.02 -7.25 -8.75
C CYS A 27 -11.35 -8.20 -9.75
N GLY A 28 -10.70 -9.27 -9.27
CA GLY A 28 -10.04 -10.26 -10.11
C GLY A 28 -8.58 -9.96 -10.41
N GLU A 29 -7.91 -10.93 -11.03
CA GLU A 29 -6.46 -10.92 -11.21
C GLU A 29 -5.97 -9.86 -12.22
N GLY A 30 -6.76 -9.53 -13.23
CA GLY A 30 -6.42 -8.49 -14.20
C GLY A 30 -6.36 -7.09 -13.58
N GLU A 31 -7.32 -6.77 -12.71
CA GLU A 31 -7.36 -5.49 -11.99
C GLU A 31 -6.23 -5.40 -10.96
N ALA A 32 -5.95 -6.49 -10.24
CA ALA A 32 -4.81 -6.54 -9.33
C ALA A 32 -3.47 -6.33 -10.06
N TYR A 33 -3.31 -6.89 -11.26
CA TYR A 33 -2.11 -6.66 -12.07
C TYR A 33 -2.02 -5.20 -12.55
N ALA A 34 -3.11 -4.63 -13.07
CA ALA A 34 -3.15 -3.25 -13.51
C ALA A 34 -2.81 -2.28 -12.37
N GLU A 35 -3.36 -2.53 -11.17
CA GLU A 35 -3.09 -1.74 -9.98
C GLU A 35 -1.63 -1.90 -9.50
N ALA A 36 -1.06 -3.10 -9.56
CA ALA A 36 0.35 -3.33 -9.24
C ALA A 36 1.28 -2.52 -10.16
N VAL A 37 1.03 -2.53 -11.47
CA VAL A 37 1.79 -1.73 -12.45
C VAL A 37 1.65 -0.24 -12.15
N ARG A 38 0.42 0.21 -11.84
CA ARG A 38 0.18 1.62 -11.49
C ARG A 38 0.97 2.04 -10.26
N LEU A 39 0.95 1.24 -9.20
CA LEU A 39 1.61 1.55 -7.93
C LEU A 39 3.13 1.35 -7.95
N LEU A 40 3.69 0.61 -8.91
CA LEU A 40 5.14 0.40 -9.02
C LEU A 40 5.78 1.36 -10.03
N ASP A 41 5.16 1.50 -11.20
CA ASP A 41 5.81 2.13 -12.36
C ASP A 41 5.23 3.49 -12.72
N VAL A 42 3.92 3.69 -12.53
CA VAL A 42 3.24 4.92 -12.96
C VAL A 42 3.23 5.97 -11.86
N ASP A 43 2.87 5.57 -10.64
CA ASP A 43 2.77 6.46 -9.48
C ASP A 43 3.08 5.74 -8.16
N PRO A 44 4.38 5.50 -7.87
CA PRO A 44 4.81 4.88 -6.62
C PRO A 44 4.57 5.73 -5.38
N TRP A 45 4.38 7.04 -5.55
CA TRP A 45 4.05 7.92 -4.42
C TRP A 45 2.64 7.67 -3.89
N GLN A 46 1.73 7.21 -4.75
CA GLN A 46 0.37 6.86 -4.32
C GLN A 46 0.38 5.72 -3.30
N ALA A 47 1.23 4.69 -3.49
CA ALA A 47 1.38 3.58 -2.55
C ALA A 47 1.85 4.07 -1.18
N LEU A 48 2.88 4.94 -1.15
CA LEU A 48 3.38 5.54 0.08
C LEU A 48 2.32 6.40 0.77
N GLN A 49 1.60 7.24 0.00
CA GLN A 49 0.55 8.09 0.56
C GLN A 49 -0.54 7.24 1.22
N TRP A 50 -1.04 6.22 0.54
CA TRP A 50 -2.09 5.36 1.06
C TRP A 50 -1.64 4.58 2.30
N TYR A 51 -0.42 4.04 2.31
CA TYR A 51 0.17 3.43 3.50
C TYR A 51 0.18 4.40 4.71
N VAL A 52 0.64 5.64 4.51
CA VAL A 52 0.68 6.65 5.58
C VAL A 52 -0.72 7.00 6.08
N GLU A 53 -1.69 7.13 5.17
CA GLU A 53 -3.08 7.38 5.53
C GLU A 53 -3.69 6.23 6.33
N ASP A 54 -3.38 4.99 5.97
CA ASP A 54 -3.88 3.79 6.66
C ASP A 54 -3.28 3.67 8.07
N VAL A 55 -1.97 3.85 8.21
CA VAL A 55 -1.30 3.92 9.53
C VAL A 55 -1.91 5.03 10.40
N ARG A 56 -2.17 6.21 9.82
CA ARG A 56 -2.80 7.33 10.54
C ARG A 56 -4.22 7.01 10.98
N ARG A 57 -4.99 6.26 10.18
CA ARG A 57 -6.34 5.80 10.55
C ARG A 57 -6.30 4.76 11.65
N GLY A 58 -5.39 3.78 11.56
CA GLY A 58 -5.18 2.77 12.60
C GLY A 58 -4.81 3.38 13.96
N GLN A 59 -3.97 4.42 13.96
CA GLN A 59 -3.62 5.18 15.18
C GLN A 59 -4.76 5.99 15.79
N ARG A 60 -5.80 6.34 15.01
CA ARG A 60 -6.97 7.06 15.52
C ARG A 60 -8.05 6.13 16.09
N ALA A 61 -7.98 4.85 15.76
CA ALA A 61 -8.93 3.83 16.22
C ALA A 61 -8.46 3.11 17.49
N ALA A 62 -7.17 3.24 17.86
CA ALA A 62 -6.55 2.72 19.07
C ALA A 62 -6.42 3.80 20.16
#